data_AF-A0A514WZP9-F1
#
_entry.id   AF-A0A514WZP9-F1
#
_cell.length_a   1.000
_cell.length_b   1.000
_cell.length_c   1.000
_cell.angle_alpha   90.00
_cell.angle_beta   90.00
_cell.angle_gamma   90.00
#
_symmetry.space_group_name_H-M   'P 1'
#
loop_
_entity.id
_entity.type
_entity.pdbx_description
1 polymer ?
#
loop_
_entity_poly.entity_id
_entity_poly.type
_entity_poly.pdbx_seq_one_letter_code
_entity_poly.pdbx_strand_id
1 'polypeptide(L)'
;MNLDLPLSEYTYIAFDTETSGAYPVGFDIVEFGAVKYYKGEEIGRLQFLLKPRETMSDFIIGIHGITNEMVADAPSIASKIVEIHEFFKGCIVLAHHCPFDLGFLTLEFEKAGLPLPTEPALCTSLLSRKLIHGVENHKLQTLVKHLNIDGGQAHRAYDDAKSCLLVAVECFKKLGEEATLAAAIKSQGKQLWWKDYSLSGRDPILRTLIDSINTKRDIDMIYDGGSNKGETRRVKPIGIVRNPDGDYLQAFCLKDQTAKRYYLSRIKDATTVF
;
A
#
# COMPACT_ATOMS: atom_id res chain seq x y z
N MET A 1 -4.77 -11.00 -19.77
CA MET A 1 -6.03 -10.44 -19.25
C MET A 1 -6.63 -9.50 -20.29
N ASN A 2 -7.96 -9.54 -20.51
CA ASN A 2 -8.63 -8.77 -21.55
C ASN A 2 -9.34 -7.52 -20.99
N LEU A 3 -8.65 -6.37 -20.98
CA LEU A 3 -9.14 -5.13 -20.34
C LEU A 3 -10.46 -4.59 -20.91
N ASP A 4 -10.90 -5.07 -22.07
CA ASP A 4 -12.13 -4.64 -22.75
C ASP A 4 -13.37 -5.42 -22.29
N LEU A 5 -13.22 -6.42 -21.42
CA LEU A 5 -14.36 -7.08 -20.79
C LEU A 5 -15.08 -6.17 -19.78
N PRO A 6 -16.42 -6.30 -19.64
CA PRO A 6 -17.18 -5.65 -18.59
C PRO A 6 -16.62 -5.95 -17.19
N LEU A 7 -16.72 -4.99 -16.27
CA LEU A 7 -16.30 -5.16 -14.87
C LEU A 7 -16.97 -6.37 -14.19
N SER A 8 -18.22 -6.68 -14.57
CA SER A 8 -18.99 -7.82 -14.04
C SER A 8 -18.39 -9.20 -14.34
N GLU A 9 -17.49 -9.31 -15.32
CA GLU A 9 -16.85 -10.59 -15.70
C GLU A 9 -15.62 -10.92 -14.84
N TYR A 10 -15.15 -9.98 -14.03
CA TYR A 10 -13.96 -10.16 -13.20
C TYR A 10 -14.27 -10.64 -11.79
N THR A 11 -13.35 -11.43 -11.23
CA THR A 11 -13.28 -11.67 -9.79
C THR A 11 -12.40 -10.59 -9.16
N TYR A 12 -12.85 -10.03 -8.05
CA TYR A 12 -12.17 -8.99 -7.31
C TYR A 12 -11.67 -9.51 -5.97
N ILE A 13 -10.56 -8.95 -5.50
CA ILE A 13 -10.20 -8.98 -4.09
C ILE A 13 -10.07 -7.55 -3.60
N ALA A 14 -10.89 -7.18 -2.63
CA ALA A 14 -10.63 -6.00 -1.83
C ALA A 14 -9.82 -6.40 -0.60
N PHE A 15 -8.78 -5.65 -0.29
CA PHE A 15 -7.95 -5.88 0.88
C PHE A 15 -7.49 -4.57 1.51
N ASP A 16 -7.11 -4.68 2.77
CA ASP A 16 -6.59 -3.59 3.59
C ASP A 16 -5.58 -4.15 4.59
N THR A 17 -4.65 -3.30 5.02
CA THR A 17 -3.61 -3.64 5.99
C THR A 17 -3.50 -2.61 7.09
N GLU A 18 -3.42 -3.08 8.33
CA GLU A 18 -2.93 -2.28 9.45
C GLU A 18 -1.45 -2.60 9.66
N THR A 19 -0.63 -1.60 9.97
CA THR A 19 0.83 -1.74 9.97
C THR A 19 1.49 -1.14 11.21
N SER A 20 2.68 -1.64 11.55
CA SER A 20 3.49 -1.12 12.66
C SER A 20 4.14 0.24 12.37
N GLY A 21 3.92 0.80 11.18
CA GLY A 21 4.41 2.11 10.76
C GLY A 21 4.12 2.43 9.29
N ALA A 22 4.57 3.60 8.84
CA ALA A 22 4.10 4.21 7.60
C ALA A 22 4.77 3.71 6.31
N TYR A 23 5.77 2.83 6.39
CA TYR A 23 6.60 2.45 5.22
C TYR A 23 6.86 0.94 5.16
N PRO A 24 6.83 0.31 3.97
CA PRO A 24 7.09 -1.13 3.83
C PRO A 24 8.47 -1.55 4.32
N VAL A 25 9.50 -0.77 4.00
CA VAL A 25 10.87 -1.04 4.46
C VAL A 25 11.00 -0.56 5.90
N GLY A 26 11.34 -1.47 6.79
CA GLY A 26 11.54 -1.19 8.22
C GLY A 26 10.32 -1.42 9.12
N PHE A 27 9.11 -1.54 8.57
CA PHE A 27 7.90 -1.85 9.33
C PHE A 27 7.21 -3.12 8.82
N ASP A 28 6.16 -3.55 9.51
CA ASP A 28 5.47 -4.83 9.31
C ASP A 28 3.95 -4.64 9.20
N ILE A 29 3.28 -5.57 8.52
CA ILE A 29 1.82 -5.72 8.58
C ILE A 29 1.46 -6.38 9.92
N VAL A 30 0.46 -5.84 10.62
CA VAL A 30 -0.02 -6.33 11.92
C VAL A 30 -1.46 -6.79 11.92
N GLU A 31 -2.27 -6.34 10.95
CA GLU A 31 -3.53 -6.98 10.60
C GLU A 31 -3.66 -7.02 9.08
N PHE A 32 -4.18 -8.12 8.57
CA PHE A 32 -4.49 -8.29 7.16
C PHE A 32 -5.95 -8.69 7.03
N GLY A 33 -6.70 -8.00 6.18
CA GLY A 33 -8.08 -8.32 5.85
C GLY A 33 -8.29 -8.32 4.36
N ALA A 34 -8.97 -9.34 3.85
CA ALA A 34 -9.34 -9.42 2.44
C ALA A 34 -10.68 -10.10 2.23
N VAL A 35 -11.42 -9.64 1.22
CA VAL A 35 -12.67 -10.20 0.75
C VAL A 35 -12.57 -10.47 -0.76
N LYS A 36 -12.90 -11.70 -1.17
CA LYS A 36 -12.99 -12.11 -2.57
C LYS A 36 -14.45 -12.03 -3.02
N TYR A 37 -14.66 -11.37 -4.14
CA TYR A 37 -15.98 -11.01 -4.62
C TYR A 37 -16.15 -11.35 -6.10
N TYR A 38 -17.28 -11.97 -6.43
CA TYR A 38 -17.66 -12.27 -7.81
C TYR A 38 -19.17 -12.14 -7.97
N LYS A 39 -19.60 -11.40 -9.01
CA LYS A 39 -21.01 -11.27 -9.43
C LYS A 39 -22.03 -11.01 -8.31
N GLY A 40 -21.74 -10.07 -7.41
CA GLY A 40 -22.69 -9.71 -6.34
C GLY A 40 -22.41 -10.38 -5.01
N GLU A 41 -21.54 -11.40 -4.98
CA GLU A 41 -21.38 -12.26 -3.82
C GLU A 41 -19.96 -12.27 -3.27
N GLU A 42 -19.85 -12.28 -1.95
CA GLU A 42 -18.61 -12.65 -1.26
C GLU A 42 -18.41 -14.15 -1.38
N ILE A 43 -17.35 -14.55 -2.08
CA ILE A 43 -17.01 -15.96 -2.35
C ILE A 43 -15.81 -16.45 -1.53
N GLY A 44 -15.25 -15.59 -0.67
CA GLY A 44 -14.18 -15.96 0.25
C GLY A 44 -13.65 -14.77 1.03
N ARG A 45 -12.98 -15.05 2.16
CA ARG A 45 -12.34 -14.03 2.99
C ARG A 45 -11.09 -14.56 3.68
N LEU A 46 -10.16 -13.66 3.96
CA LEU A 46 -9.02 -13.88 4.84
C LEU A 46 -8.98 -12.77 5.89
N GLN A 47 -8.66 -13.14 7.13
CA GLN A 47 -8.45 -12.19 8.22
C GLN A 47 -7.40 -12.74 9.18
N PHE A 48 -6.35 -11.96 9.42
CA PHE A 48 -5.25 -12.33 10.31
C PHE A 48 -4.83 -11.15 11.17
N LEU A 49 -4.65 -11.38 12.47
CA LEU A 49 -3.66 -10.62 13.23
C LEU A 49 -2.28 -11.22 12.96
N LEU A 50 -1.27 -10.37 12.92
CA LEU A 50 0.10 -10.74 12.56
C LEU A 50 1.08 -10.15 13.56
N LYS A 51 2.07 -10.94 13.97
CA LYS A 51 3.11 -10.51 14.91
C LYS A 51 4.19 -9.68 14.19
N PRO A 52 4.39 -8.39 14.53
CA PRO A 52 5.48 -7.60 13.99
C PRO A 52 6.84 -8.03 14.58
N ARG A 53 7.93 -7.63 13.92
CA ARG A 53 9.31 -7.88 14.39
C ARG A 53 9.69 -7.04 15.59
N GLU A 54 9.16 -5.82 15.66
CA GLU A 54 9.39 -4.86 16.75
C GLU A 54 8.06 -4.49 17.43
N THR A 55 8.13 -4.12 18.71
CA THR A 55 6.97 -3.64 19.46
C THR A 55 6.44 -2.34 18.86
N MET A 56 5.12 -2.25 18.68
CA MET A 56 4.47 -1.04 18.23
C MET A 56 4.48 0.04 19.32
N SER A 57 4.60 1.30 18.91
CA SER A 57 4.47 2.45 19.80
C SER A 57 3.01 2.76 20.10
N ASP A 58 2.76 3.45 21.23
CA ASP A 58 1.40 3.91 21.60
C ASP A 58 0.75 4.77 20.52
N PHE A 59 1.55 5.52 19.76
CA PHE A 59 1.05 6.31 18.63
C PHE A 59 0.42 5.40 17.55
N ILE A 60 1.10 4.32 17.17
CA ILE A 60 0.61 3.37 16.16
C ILE A 60 -0.60 2.60 16.70
N ILE A 61 -0.52 2.13 17.95
CA ILE A 61 -1.66 1.47 18.63
C ILE A 61 -2.87 2.41 18.66
N GLY A 62 -2.67 3.71 18.89
CA GLY A 62 -3.75 4.71 18.89
C GLY A 62 -4.42 4.93 17.53
N ILE A 63 -3.82 4.53 16.41
CA ILE A 63 -4.41 4.63 15.08
C ILE A 63 -5.45 3.53 14.86
N HIS A 64 -5.05 2.26 15.07
CA HIS A 64 -5.85 1.09 14.70
C HIS A 64 -6.42 0.29 15.89
N GLY A 65 -5.98 0.59 17.11
CA GLY A 65 -6.44 -0.08 18.33
C GLY A 65 -5.84 -1.47 18.59
N ILE A 66 -5.12 -2.07 17.63
CA ILE A 66 -4.39 -3.33 17.81
C ILE A 66 -3.22 -3.13 18.78
N THR A 67 -3.25 -3.83 19.93
CA THR A 67 -2.20 -3.72 20.95
C THR A 67 -1.08 -4.76 20.76
N ASN A 68 0.07 -4.53 21.40
CA ASN A 68 1.18 -5.49 21.38
C ASN A 68 0.78 -6.85 22.00
N GLU A 69 -0.14 -6.86 22.97
CA GLU A 69 -0.68 -8.06 23.59
C GLU A 69 -1.56 -8.86 22.62
N MET A 70 -2.37 -8.18 21.79
CA MET A 70 -3.22 -8.84 20.79
C MET A 70 -2.42 -9.62 19.75
N VAL A 71 -1.22 -9.14 19.40
CA VAL A 71 -0.35 -9.73 18.38
C VAL A 71 0.78 -10.59 18.96
N ALA A 72 0.87 -10.73 20.29
CA ALA A 72 1.98 -11.41 20.95
C ALA A 72 2.12 -12.87 20.51
N ASP A 73 0.99 -13.56 20.34
CA ASP A 73 0.91 -14.97 19.94
C ASP A 73 0.39 -15.15 18.50
N ALA A 74 0.26 -14.05 17.74
CA ALA A 74 -0.18 -14.09 16.36
C ALA A 74 0.89 -14.74 15.44
N PRO A 75 0.48 -15.35 14.32
CA PRO A 75 1.42 -15.86 13.32
C PRO A 75 2.27 -14.73 12.72
N SER A 76 3.45 -15.07 12.18
CA SER A 76 4.22 -14.13 11.37
C SER A 76 3.62 -14.04 9.96
N ILE A 77 3.81 -12.89 9.30
CA ILE A 77 3.41 -12.73 7.88
C ILE A 77 4.06 -13.78 6.98
N ALA A 78 5.31 -14.16 7.24
CA ALA A 78 6.02 -15.20 6.49
C ALA A 78 5.30 -16.56 6.50
N SER A 79 4.58 -16.89 7.57
CA SER A 79 3.79 -18.12 7.66
C SER A 79 2.45 -18.06 6.91
N LYS A 80 1.98 -16.85 6.57
CA LYS A 80 0.69 -16.59 5.92
C LYS A 80 0.81 -16.10 4.48
N ILE A 81 1.99 -15.65 4.06
CA ILE A 81 2.17 -14.98 2.78
C ILE A 81 1.85 -15.87 1.57
N VAL A 82 2.13 -17.18 1.64
CA VAL A 82 1.77 -18.14 0.59
C VAL A 82 0.25 -18.31 0.49
N GLU A 83 -0.45 -18.37 1.62
CA GLU A 83 -1.92 -18.44 1.68
C GLU A 83 -2.54 -17.17 1.08
N ILE A 84 -2.01 -16.00 1.43
CA ILE A 84 -2.43 -14.71 0.87
C ILE A 84 -2.18 -14.65 -0.64
N HIS A 85 -1.00 -15.09 -1.09
CA HIS A 85 -0.62 -15.07 -2.51
C HIS A 85 -1.56 -15.92 -3.36
N GLU A 86 -1.82 -17.17 -2.96
CA GLU A 86 -2.74 -18.04 -3.68
C GLU A 86 -4.18 -17.50 -3.66
N PHE A 87 -4.57 -16.79 -2.59
CA PHE A 87 -5.88 -16.14 -2.54
C PHE A 87 -6.02 -15.07 -3.64
N PHE A 88 -4.95 -14.32 -3.96
CA PHE A 88 -4.93 -13.20 -4.91
C PHE A 88 -4.92 -13.60 -6.39
N LYS A 89 -4.59 -14.87 -6.68
CA LYS A 89 -4.37 -15.35 -8.04
C LYS A 89 -5.55 -15.10 -8.97
N GLY A 90 -5.29 -14.47 -10.11
CA GLY A 90 -6.28 -14.21 -11.16
C GLY A 90 -7.33 -13.15 -10.83
N CYS A 91 -7.21 -12.46 -9.68
CA CYS A 91 -8.18 -11.47 -9.22
C CYS A 91 -7.71 -10.04 -9.51
N ILE A 92 -8.66 -9.15 -9.81
CA ILE A 92 -8.42 -7.70 -9.82
C ILE A 92 -8.39 -7.21 -8.39
N VAL A 93 -7.37 -6.42 -8.05
CA VAL A 93 -7.16 -5.96 -6.68
C VAL A 93 -7.84 -4.62 -6.46
N LEU A 94 -8.52 -4.46 -5.34
CA LEU A 94 -9.13 -3.23 -4.85
C LEU A 94 -8.50 -2.88 -3.51
N ALA A 95 -8.05 -1.65 -3.34
CA ALA A 95 -7.67 -1.11 -2.04
C ALA A 95 -7.98 0.38 -1.96
N HIS A 96 -8.10 0.91 -0.75
CA HIS A 96 -8.32 2.33 -0.54
C HIS A 96 -6.98 3.00 -0.26
N HIS A 97 -6.50 3.89 -1.14
CA HIS A 97 -5.10 4.35 -1.12
C HIS A 97 -4.12 3.21 -1.48
N CYS A 98 -4.42 2.46 -2.55
CA CYS A 98 -3.63 1.30 -3.00
C CYS A 98 -2.10 1.40 -2.90
N PRO A 99 -1.43 2.52 -3.22
CA PRO A 99 0.03 2.56 -3.15
C PRO A 99 0.62 2.13 -1.79
N PHE A 100 -0.11 2.35 -0.71
CA PHE A 100 0.30 1.96 0.63
C PHE A 100 0.29 0.44 0.80
N ASP A 101 -0.90 -0.18 0.70
CA ASP A 101 -1.08 -1.63 0.91
C ASP A 101 -0.33 -2.46 -0.13
N LEU A 102 -0.31 -2.02 -1.39
CA LEU A 102 0.47 -2.68 -2.44
C LEU A 102 1.96 -2.64 -2.12
N GLY A 103 2.48 -1.55 -1.56
CA GLY A 103 3.88 -1.45 -1.18
C GLY A 103 4.27 -2.49 -0.12
N PHE A 104 3.44 -2.64 0.91
CA PHE A 104 3.66 -3.64 1.97
C PHE A 104 3.57 -5.06 1.40
N LEU A 105 2.49 -5.41 0.72
CA LEU A 105 2.29 -6.78 0.27
C LEU A 105 3.24 -7.18 -0.86
N THR A 106 3.63 -6.24 -1.73
CA THR A 106 4.66 -6.47 -2.76
C THR A 106 5.98 -6.87 -2.12
N LEU A 107 6.42 -6.15 -1.08
CA LEU A 107 7.67 -6.45 -0.37
C LEU A 107 7.62 -7.85 0.27
N GLU A 108 6.48 -8.23 0.86
CA GLU A 108 6.33 -9.55 1.49
C GLU A 108 6.31 -10.69 0.46
N PHE A 109 5.66 -10.51 -0.70
CA PHE A 109 5.76 -11.47 -1.81
C PHE A 109 7.20 -11.63 -2.31
N GLU A 110 7.94 -10.52 -2.46
CA GLU A 110 9.33 -10.55 -2.89
C GLU A 110 10.25 -11.25 -1.88
N LYS A 111 10.09 -10.97 -0.58
CA LYS A 111 10.83 -11.66 0.50
C LYS A 111 10.58 -13.17 0.49
N ALA A 112 9.36 -13.59 0.15
CA ALA A 112 8.97 -15.00 0.05
C ALA A 112 9.39 -15.66 -1.28
N GLY A 113 9.99 -14.90 -2.22
CA GLY A 113 10.32 -15.41 -3.55
C GLY A 113 9.11 -15.72 -4.43
N LEU A 114 7.95 -15.12 -4.11
CA LEU A 114 6.69 -15.32 -4.83
C LEU A 114 6.59 -14.34 -6.01
N PRO A 115 6.05 -14.78 -7.16
CA PRO A 115 5.87 -13.88 -8.31
C PRO A 115 4.81 -12.82 -8.00
N LEU A 116 5.06 -11.58 -8.39
CA LEU A 116 4.07 -10.53 -8.24
C LEU A 116 2.86 -10.77 -9.17
N PRO A 117 1.63 -10.48 -8.72
CA PRO A 117 0.46 -10.54 -9.59
C PRO A 117 0.63 -9.66 -10.84
N THR A 118 0.06 -10.10 -11.95
CA THR A 118 0.15 -9.38 -13.23
C THR A 118 -1.08 -8.53 -13.50
N GLU A 119 -2.11 -8.73 -12.70
CA GLU A 119 -3.39 -8.05 -12.71
C GLU A 119 -3.24 -6.60 -12.19
N PRO A 120 -4.02 -5.65 -12.71
CA PRO A 120 -4.00 -4.28 -12.23
C PRO A 120 -4.69 -4.15 -10.88
N ALA A 121 -4.33 -3.09 -10.16
CA ALA A 121 -5.06 -2.63 -8.99
C ALA A 121 -5.96 -1.42 -9.33
N LEU A 122 -7.14 -1.37 -8.72
CA LEU A 122 -8.03 -0.22 -8.76
C LEU A 122 -8.09 0.43 -7.38
N CYS A 123 -7.82 1.73 -7.34
CA CYS A 123 -7.81 2.50 -6.10
C CYS A 123 -9.13 3.23 -5.90
N THR A 124 -9.89 2.85 -4.88
CA THR A 124 -11.20 3.46 -4.59
C THR A 124 -11.09 4.93 -4.19
N SER A 125 -9.97 5.34 -3.59
CA SER A 125 -9.70 6.77 -3.34
C SER A 125 -9.53 7.57 -4.64
N LEU A 126 -8.90 6.99 -5.68
CA LEU A 126 -8.76 7.64 -6.98
C LEU A 126 -10.07 7.62 -7.78
N LEU A 127 -10.75 6.47 -7.84
CA LEU A 127 -12.04 6.33 -8.52
C LEU A 127 -13.09 7.27 -7.92
N SER A 128 -13.22 7.29 -6.59
CA SER A 128 -14.21 8.13 -5.92
C SER A 128 -13.97 9.61 -6.17
N ARG A 129 -12.72 10.09 -6.23
CA ARG A 129 -12.40 11.50 -6.57
C ARG A 129 -12.94 11.93 -7.93
N LYS A 130 -13.08 10.98 -8.85
CA LYS A 130 -13.56 11.25 -10.21
C LYS A 130 -15.06 11.09 -10.34
N LEU A 131 -15.66 10.19 -9.56
CA LEU A 131 -17.03 9.74 -9.77
C LEU A 131 -18.00 10.18 -8.67
N ILE A 132 -17.51 10.47 -7.47
CA ILE A 132 -18.31 10.86 -6.31
C ILE A 132 -18.04 12.33 -6.00
N HIS A 133 -19.09 13.15 -5.99
CA HIS A 133 -19.02 14.59 -5.77
C HIS A 133 -19.84 14.99 -4.54
N GLY A 134 -19.58 16.15 -3.96
CA GLY A 134 -20.31 16.65 -2.79
C GLY A 134 -19.95 15.96 -1.48
N VAL A 135 -18.78 15.30 -1.41
CA VAL A 135 -18.23 14.72 -0.20
C VAL A 135 -17.11 15.61 0.34
N GLU A 136 -16.98 15.72 1.67
CA GLU A 136 -15.97 16.56 2.32
C GLU A 136 -14.54 16.17 1.92
N ASN A 137 -14.27 14.86 1.89
CA ASN A 137 -13.00 14.29 1.46
C ASN A 137 -13.21 12.83 1.05
N HIS A 138 -12.20 12.26 0.39
CA HIS A 138 -12.24 10.88 -0.13
C HIS A 138 -11.49 9.89 0.77
N LYS A 139 -11.53 10.09 2.09
CA LYS A 139 -11.12 9.05 3.04
C LYS A 139 -12.21 7.97 3.09
N LEU A 140 -11.82 6.72 3.33
CA LEU A 140 -12.75 5.58 3.34
C LEU A 140 -13.95 5.81 4.25
N GLN A 141 -13.72 6.17 5.52
CA GLN A 141 -14.80 6.39 6.50
C GLN A 141 -15.75 7.53 6.11
N THR A 142 -15.24 8.58 5.47
CA THR A 142 -16.07 9.67 4.94
C THR A 142 -16.97 9.16 3.81
N LEU A 143 -16.44 8.31 2.92
CA LEU A 143 -17.21 7.71 1.84
C LEU A 143 -18.24 6.70 2.35
N VAL A 144 -17.87 5.86 3.31
CA VAL A 144 -18.78 4.90 3.97
C VAL A 144 -19.99 5.63 4.53
N LYS A 145 -19.76 6.71 5.28
CA LYS A 145 -20.84 7.56 5.82
C LYS A 145 -21.65 8.24 4.71
N HIS A 146 -20.99 8.83 3.71
CA HIS A 146 -21.65 9.56 2.63
C HIS A 146 -22.55 8.66 1.76
N LEU A 147 -22.13 7.41 1.54
CA LEU A 147 -22.83 6.43 0.71
C LEU A 147 -23.81 5.57 1.52
N ASN A 148 -23.93 5.78 2.84
CA ASN A 148 -24.73 4.97 3.75
C ASN A 148 -24.37 3.47 3.69
N ILE A 149 -23.07 3.17 3.63
CA ILE A 149 -22.54 1.80 3.66
C ILE A 149 -22.47 1.33 5.12
N ASP A 150 -22.88 0.10 5.38
CA ASP A 150 -22.60 -0.59 6.64
C ASP A 150 -21.15 -1.11 6.62
N GLY A 151 -20.25 -0.31 7.18
CA GLY A 151 -18.81 -0.53 7.11
C GLY A 151 -18.21 -1.32 8.28
N GLY A 152 -19.02 -1.76 9.25
CA GLY A 152 -18.50 -2.44 10.45
C GLY A 152 -17.68 -1.52 11.35
N GLN A 153 -16.63 -2.08 11.97
CA GLN A 153 -15.71 -1.35 12.85
C GLN A 153 -14.59 -0.70 12.02
N ALA A 154 -14.53 0.63 12.03
CA ALA A 154 -13.44 1.38 11.38
C ALA A 154 -12.07 0.99 11.95
N HIS A 155 -11.04 0.99 11.09
CA HIS A 155 -9.65 0.61 11.43
C HIS A 155 -9.50 -0.85 11.85
N ARG A 156 -10.31 -1.71 11.24
CA ARG A 156 -10.15 -3.16 11.26
C ARG A 156 -10.02 -3.61 9.82
N ALA A 157 -8.91 -4.28 9.50
CA ALA A 157 -8.52 -4.50 8.12
C ALA A 157 -9.60 -5.22 7.28
N TYR A 158 -10.32 -6.20 7.84
CA TYR A 158 -11.37 -6.89 7.07
C TYR A 158 -12.60 -6.00 6.82
N ASP A 159 -13.01 -5.21 7.82
CA ASP A 159 -14.16 -4.31 7.72
C ASP A 159 -13.86 -3.15 6.75
N ASP A 160 -12.63 -2.65 6.76
CA ASP A 160 -12.16 -1.63 5.82
C ASP A 160 -11.97 -2.19 4.40
N ALA A 161 -11.50 -3.44 4.25
CA ALA A 161 -11.49 -4.14 2.96
C ALA A 161 -12.90 -4.31 2.38
N LYS A 162 -13.88 -4.70 3.20
CA LYS A 162 -15.29 -4.82 2.79
C LYS A 162 -15.89 -3.45 2.44
N SER A 163 -15.63 -2.43 3.24
CA SER A 163 -16.03 -1.05 2.95
C SER A 163 -15.44 -0.56 1.63
N CYS A 164 -14.16 -0.84 1.38
CA CYS A 164 -13.47 -0.54 0.13
C CYS A 164 -14.17 -1.22 -1.06
N LEU A 165 -14.51 -2.51 -0.96
CA LEU A 165 -15.26 -3.23 -1.98
C LEU A 165 -16.60 -2.53 -2.30
N LEU A 166 -17.37 -2.17 -1.26
CA LEU A 166 -18.68 -1.54 -1.44
C LEU A 166 -18.57 -0.15 -2.07
N VAL A 167 -17.57 0.64 -1.69
CA VAL A 167 -17.25 1.91 -2.37
C VAL A 167 -16.89 1.67 -3.84
N ALA A 168 -16.10 0.63 -4.15
CA ALA A 168 -15.76 0.27 -5.53
C ALA A 168 -17.00 -0.07 -6.35
N VAL A 169 -17.94 -0.85 -5.79
CA VAL A 169 -19.22 -1.18 -6.41
C VAL A 169 -20.02 0.08 -6.73
N GLU A 170 -20.11 1.05 -5.81
CA GLU A 170 -20.76 2.34 -6.07
C GLU A 170 -20.05 3.14 -7.18
N CYS A 171 -18.72 3.11 -7.23
CA CYS A 171 -17.98 3.70 -8.35
C CYS A 171 -18.28 3.00 -9.68
N PHE A 172 -18.37 1.67 -9.70
CA PHE A 172 -18.66 0.90 -10.92
C PHE A 172 -20.07 1.21 -11.44
N LYS A 173 -21.07 1.30 -10.57
CA LYS A 173 -22.43 1.75 -10.94
C LYS A 173 -22.42 3.11 -11.62
N LYS A 174 -21.59 4.05 -11.14
CA LYS A 174 -21.46 5.39 -11.74
C LYS A 174 -20.70 5.40 -13.07
N LEU A 175 -19.84 4.43 -13.33
CA LEU A 175 -19.20 4.25 -14.64
C LEU A 175 -20.18 3.69 -15.69
N GLY A 176 -21.20 2.95 -15.26
CA GLY A 176 -22.22 2.32 -16.09
C GLY A 176 -22.08 0.80 -16.13
N GLU A 177 -23.18 0.10 -16.41
CA GLU A 177 -23.26 -1.38 -16.38
C GLU A 177 -22.30 -2.06 -17.36
N GLU A 178 -22.11 -1.45 -18.54
CA GLU A 178 -21.21 -1.93 -19.59
C GLU A 178 -19.78 -1.39 -19.46
N ALA A 179 -19.45 -0.75 -18.34
CA ALA A 179 -18.11 -0.22 -18.12
C ALA A 179 -17.08 -1.35 -18.10
N THR A 180 -16.02 -1.18 -18.87
CA THR A 180 -14.92 -2.14 -18.96
C THR A 180 -13.85 -1.90 -17.90
N LEU A 181 -12.99 -2.88 -17.67
CA LEU A 181 -11.82 -2.69 -16.80
C LEU A 181 -10.91 -1.56 -17.32
N ALA A 182 -10.73 -1.44 -18.64
CA ALA A 182 -10.01 -0.33 -19.26
C ALA A 182 -10.63 1.04 -18.92
N ALA A 183 -11.97 1.14 -18.92
CA ALA A 183 -12.68 2.37 -18.55
C ALA A 183 -12.45 2.73 -17.07
N ALA A 184 -12.47 1.75 -16.16
CA ALA A 184 -12.16 1.97 -14.75
C ALA A 184 -10.70 2.43 -14.53
N ILE A 185 -9.73 1.78 -15.19
CA ILE A 185 -8.31 2.18 -15.15
C ILE A 185 -8.13 3.60 -15.69
N LYS A 186 -8.80 3.93 -16.80
CA LYS A 186 -8.78 5.28 -17.37
C LYS A 186 -9.39 6.30 -16.40
N SER A 187 -10.49 5.96 -15.74
CA SER A 187 -11.18 6.84 -14.79
C SER A 187 -10.29 7.16 -13.59
N GLN A 188 -9.65 6.17 -12.96
CA GLN A 188 -8.75 6.44 -11.82
C GLN A 188 -7.52 7.30 -12.20
N GLY A 189 -7.20 7.41 -13.49
CA GLY A 189 -6.18 8.32 -14.04
C GLY A 189 -4.73 7.92 -13.77
N LYS A 190 -4.50 6.90 -12.94
CA LYS A 190 -3.19 6.30 -12.68
C LYS A 190 -3.23 4.82 -13.02
N GLN A 191 -2.18 4.31 -13.63
CA GLN A 191 -2.01 2.87 -13.80
C GLN A 191 -1.30 2.33 -12.55
N LEU A 192 -1.87 1.33 -11.91
CA LEU A 192 -1.33 0.74 -10.69
C LEU A 192 -1.08 -0.74 -10.95
N TRP A 193 0.18 -1.08 -11.24
CA TRP A 193 0.61 -2.46 -11.42
C TRP A 193 1.54 -2.87 -10.28
N TRP A 194 1.45 -4.12 -9.83
CA TRP A 194 2.27 -4.63 -8.72
C TRP A 194 3.78 -4.42 -8.94
N LYS A 195 4.26 -4.65 -10.17
CA LYS A 195 5.66 -4.45 -10.54
C LYS A 195 6.19 -3.04 -10.25
N ASP A 196 5.33 -2.02 -10.24
CA ASP A 196 5.74 -0.62 -10.03
C ASP A 196 6.10 -0.35 -8.55
N TYR A 197 5.63 -1.22 -7.65
CA TYR A 197 5.91 -1.23 -6.20
C TYR A 197 7.07 -2.15 -5.81
N SER A 198 7.66 -2.85 -6.78
CA SER A 198 8.80 -3.74 -6.57
C SER A 198 10.00 -2.99 -5.97
N LEU A 199 10.67 -3.64 -5.02
CA LEU A 199 11.94 -3.18 -4.45
C LEU A 199 13.11 -4.10 -4.82
N SER A 200 12.84 -5.20 -5.52
CA SER A 200 13.80 -6.25 -5.90
C SER A 200 14.77 -5.88 -7.04
N GLY A 201 15.07 -4.59 -7.19
CA GLY A 201 15.90 -4.05 -8.27
C GLY A 201 17.41 -4.32 -8.15
N ARG A 202 18.12 -4.15 -9.27
CA ARG A 202 19.60 -4.11 -9.31
C ARG A 202 20.17 -2.72 -9.05
N ASP A 203 19.33 -1.73 -8.77
CA ASP A 203 19.78 -0.37 -8.45
C ASP A 203 20.64 -0.38 -7.17
N PRO A 204 21.95 -0.09 -7.26
CA PRO A 204 22.83 -0.09 -6.11
C PRO A 204 22.41 0.95 -5.06
N ILE A 205 21.89 2.10 -5.49
CA ILE A 205 21.43 3.15 -4.58
C ILE A 205 20.27 2.61 -3.76
N LEU A 206 19.27 2.03 -4.43
CA LEU A 206 18.10 1.48 -3.74
C LEU A 206 18.49 0.41 -2.71
N ARG A 207 19.44 -0.47 -3.05
CA ARG A 207 19.97 -1.48 -2.12
C ARG A 207 20.61 -0.84 -0.89
N THR A 208 21.50 0.14 -1.09
CA THR A 208 22.11 0.89 0.01
C THR A 208 21.06 1.53 0.92
N LEU A 209 20.00 2.11 0.34
CA LEU A 209 18.90 2.72 1.11
C LEU A 209 18.15 1.66 1.93
N ILE A 210 17.79 0.54 1.32
CA ILE A 210 17.08 -0.57 1.99
C ILE A 210 17.92 -1.13 3.15
N ASP A 211 19.19 -1.42 2.89
CA ASP A 211 20.11 -1.96 3.90
C ASP A 211 20.31 -0.97 5.05
N SER A 212 20.43 0.32 4.75
CA SER A 212 20.59 1.36 5.77
C SER A 212 19.33 1.53 6.63
N ILE A 213 18.14 1.41 6.05
CA ILE A 213 16.87 1.42 6.81
C ILE A 213 16.80 0.20 7.74
N ASN A 214 17.06 -1.00 7.21
CA ASN A 214 16.98 -2.24 7.98
C ASN A 214 18.03 -2.29 9.11
N THR A 215 19.21 -1.70 8.89
CA THR A 215 20.29 -1.65 9.89
C THR A 215 20.27 -0.40 10.75
N LYS A 216 19.28 0.49 10.55
CA LYS A 216 19.14 1.78 11.26
C LYS A 216 20.41 2.64 11.18
N ARG A 217 21.10 2.60 10.04
CA ARG A 217 22.33 3.38 9.78
C ARG A 217 22.05 4.63 8.98
N ASP A 218 22.82 5.67 9.28
CA ASP A 218 22.82 6.92 8.54
C ASP A 218 23.44 6.71 7.15
N ILE A 219 23.06 7.56 6.19
CA ILE A 219 23.66 7.59 4.86
C ILE A 219 24.21 8.97 4.54
N ASP A 220 25.27 9.00 3.75
CA ASP A 220 25.67 10.17 2.99
C ASP A 220 25.16 10.00 1.56
N MET A 221 24.37 10.96 1.07
CA MET A 221 23.85 10.94 -0.30
C MET A 221 24.15 12.23 -1.07
N ILE A 222 24.33 12.10 -2.38
CA ILE A 222 24.39 13.23 -3.31
C ILE A 222 22.99 13.45 -3.88
N TYR A 223 22.38 14.60 -3.56
CA TYR A 223 21.01 14.91 -3.96
C TYR A 223 20.91 16.07 -4.95
N ASP A 224 20.31 15.79 -6.10
CA ASP A 224 20.14 16.71 -7.22
C ASP A 224 18.83 17.54 -7.09
N GLY A 225 18.72 18.31 -6.01
CA GLY A 225 17.54 19.15 -5.77
C GLY A 225 17.65 20.11 -4.59
N GLY A 226 16.88 21.21 -4.65
CA GLY A 226 16.91 22.29 -3.66
C GLY A 226 18.16 23.17 -3.75
N SER A 227 18.37 24.03 -2.75
CA SER A 227 19.43 25.05 -2.78
C SER A 227 20.86 24.50 -2.70
N ASN A 228 21.06 23.32 -2.10
CA ASN A 228 22.36 22.65 -1.95
C ASN A 228 22.52 21.52 -2.98
N LYS A 229 22.20 21.81 -4.25
CA LYS A 229 22.15 20.81 -5.33
C LYS A 229 23.54 20.20 -5.55
N GLY A 230 23.62 18.86 -5.56
CA GLY A 230 24.87 18.13 -5.80
C GLY A 230 25.83 18.06 -4.61
N GLU A 231 25.49 18.69 -3.48
CA GLU A 231 26.24 18.54 -2.23
C GLU A 231 25.87 17.23 -1.51
N THR A 232 26.86 16.66 -0.81
CA THR A 232 26.64 15.52 0.09
C THR A 232 25.77 15.92 1.27
N ARG A 233 24.81 15.07 1.61
CA ARG A 233 23.88 15.27 2.71
C ARG A 233 23.84 14.02 3.58
N ARG A 234 24.11 14.19 4.86
CA ARG A 234 23.89 13.14 5.85
C ARG A 234 22.44 13.10 6.29
N VAL A 235 21.81 11.95 6.15
CA VAL A 235 20.42 11.74 6.57
C VAL A 235 20.25 10.40 7.28
N LYS A 236 19.22 10.32 8.12
CA LYS A 236 18.72 9.08 8.69
C LYS A 236 17.58 8.57 7.82
N PRO A 237 17.77 7.54 6.99
CA PRO A 237 16.68 7.02 6.16
C PRO A 237 15.61 6.37 7.05
N ILE A 238 14.35 6.69 6.77
CA ILE A 238 13.19 6.22 7.56
C ILE A 238 12.40 5.17 6.77
N GLY A 239 12.20 5.40 5.47
CA GLY A 239 11.40 4.50 4.65
C GLY A 239 11.43 4.87 3.18
N ILE A 240 11.07 3.90 2.33
CA ILE A 240 10.98 4.07 0.88
C ILE A 240 9.53 3.98 0.48
N VAL A 241 9.08 4.93 -0.33
CA VAL A 241 7.73 4.95 -0.88
C VAL A 241 7.82 4.83 -2.39
N ARG A 242 7.20 3.76 -2.91
CA ARG A 242 6.91 3.58 -4.33
C ARG A 242 5.58 4.26 -4.62
N ASN A 243 5.55 5.22 -5.54
CA ASN A 243 4.37 6.05 -5.75
C ASN A 243 4.17 6.38 -7.24
N PRO A 244 2.92 6.33 -7.76
CA PRO A 244 2.61 6.74 -9.14
C PRO A 244 3.00 8.19 -9.50
N ASP A 245 3.17 9.07 -8.51
CA ASP A 245 3.60 10.46 -8.69
C ASP A 245 5.12 10.67 -8.52
N GLY A 246 5.86 9.59 -8.26
CA GLY A 246 7.31 9.59 -8.15
C GLY A 246 7.79 8.97 -6.84
N ASP A 247 8.70 8.02 -6.96
CA ASP A 247 9.27 7.32 -5.81
C ASP A 247 10.16 8.22 -4.98
N TYR A 248 10.12 8.06 -3.66
CA TYR A 248 10.95 8.86 -2.76
C TYR A 248 11.41 8.10 -1.52
N LEU A 249 12.55 8.56 -1.00
CA LEU A 249 13.04 8.25 0.33
C LEU A 249 12.46 9.26 1.32
N GLN A 250 11.81 8.78 2.38
CA GLN A 250 11.59 9.56 3.58
C GLN A 250 12.84 9.46 4.45
N ALA A 251 13.42 10.59 4.85
CA ALA A 251 14.58 10.61 5.74
C ALA A 251 14.59 11.84 6.66
N PHE A 252 15.23 11.72 7.82
CA PHE A 252 15.50 12.87 8.70
C PHE A 252 16.82 13.53 8.30
N CYS A 253 16.77 14.79 7.89
CA CYS A 253 17.94 15.57 7.51
C CYS A 253 18.71 16.02 8.75
N LEU A 254 19.96 15.58 8.93
CA LEU A 254 20.75 15.97 10.11
C LEU A 254 21.21 17.43 10.08
N LYS A 255 21.38 18.01 8.88
CA LYS A 255 21.72 19.42 8.75
C LYS A 255 20.56 20.33 9.15
N ASP A 256 19.35 19.99 8.71
CA ASP A 256 18.16 20.83 8.87
C ASP A 256 17.28 20.42 10.08
N GLN A 257 17.64 19.33 10.77
CA GLN A 257 16.91 18.77 11.92
C GLN A 257 15.41 18.55 11.65
N THR A 258 15.09 18.05 10.46
CA THR A 258 13.69 17.85 10.06
C THR A 258 13.52 16.69 9.08
N ALA A 259 12.34 16.09 9.09
CA ALA A 259 11.95 15.01 8.19
C ALA A 259 11.66 15.59 6.79
N LYS A 260 12.28 15.01 5.75
CA LYS A 260 12.15 15.46 4.35
C LYS A 260 11.95 14.28 3.41
N ARG A 261 11.35 14.59 2.27
CA ARG A 261 11.20 13.67 1.13
C ARG A 261 12.30 13.94 0.12
N TYR A 262 12.94 12.88 -0.34
CA TYR A 262 13.99 12.90 -1.36
C TYR A 262 13.57 11.98 -2.51
N TYR A 263 13.15 12.54 -3.64
CA TYR A 263 12.82 11.74 -4.82
C TYR A 263 13.99 10.86 -5.27
N LEU A 264 13.75 9.56 -5.45
CA LEU A 264 14.79 8.60 -5.78
C LEU A 264 15.49 8.94 -7.11
N SER A 265 14.73 9.45 -8.09
CA SER A 265 15.26 9.92 -9.39
C SER A 265 16.30 11.05 -9.30
N ARG A 266 16.37 11.71 -8.14
CA ARG A 266 17.31 12.80 -7.85
C ARG A 266 18.44 12.40 -6.91
N ILE A 267 18.45 11.19 -6.37
CA ILE A 267 19.58 10.66 -5.60
C ILE A 267 20.60 10.14 -6.61
N LYS A 268 21.79 10.74 -6.65
CA LYS A 268 22.86 10.40 -7.61
C LYS A 268 23.86 9.42 -7.05
N ASP A 269 24.01 9.40 -5.73
CA ASP A 269 24.87 8.48 -5.01
C ASP A 269 24.36 8.35 -3.57
N ALA A 270 24.61 7.21 -2.94
CA ALA A 270 24.32 6.96 -1.53
C ALA A 270 25.30 5.94 -0.96
N THR A 271 25.90 6.27 0.18
CA THR A 271 26.83 5.39 0.92
C THR A 271 26.43 5.32 2.39
N THR A 272 26.43 4.12 2.96
CA THR A 272 26.16 3.89 4.39
C THR A 272 27.32 4.42 5.24
N VAL A 273 26.99 5.13 6.31
CA VAL A 273 27.95 5.60 7.31
C VAL A 273 28.23 4.46 8.29
N PHE A 274 29.51 4.16 8.51
CA PHE A 274 29.98 3.13 9.45
C PHE A 274 30.31 3.72 10.82
#